data_AF-E8PRE4-F1
#
_entry.id   AF-E8PRE4-F1
#
_cell.length_a   1.000
_cell.length_b   1.000
_cell.length_c   1.000
_cell.angle_alpha   90.00
_cell.angle_beta   90.00
_cell.angle_gamma   90.00
#
_symmetry.space_group_name_H-M   'P 1'
#
loop_
_entity.id
_entity.type
_entity.pdbx_description
1 polymer ?
#
loop_
_entity_poly.entity_id
_entity_poly.type
_entity_poly.pdbx_seq_one_letter_code
_entity_poly.pdbx_strand_id
1 'polypeptide(L)'
;MEVFKGMEERRLPGETEAVWNLVRDGEVWTYRVWASPYLPEEVRAFPGARQVVRMEREVRHKGTGEVRRTVSYALTTLGPEVAEARRLGASFTSFWAKGKTPIARKTTDHCPGSGGLYHPNPGGM
;
A
#
# COMPACT_ATOMS: atom_id res chain seq x y z
N MET A 1 -3.75 13.09 6.94
CA MET A 1 -2.63 13.36 6.01
C MET A 1 -3.21 13.33 4.60
N GLU A 2 -3.41 14.51 4.03
CA GLU A 2 -4.09 14.74 2.74
C GLU A 2 -3.37 14.14 1.53
N VAL A 3 -2.06 13.87 1.68
CA VAL A 3 -1.19 13.14 0.74
C VAL A 3 -1.87 11.93 0.09
N PHE A 4 -2.46 11.06 0.91
CA PHE A 4 -3.02 9.79 0.44
C PHE A 4 -4.40 9.95 -0.20
N LYS A 5 -5.12 11.02 0.16
CA LYS A 5 -6.44 11.35 -0.36
C LYS A 5 -6.38 11.65 -1.87
N GLY A 6 -5.31 12.31 -2.31
CA GLY A 6 -5.07 12.56 -3.73
C GLY A 6 -4.90 11.31 -4.60
N MET A 7 -4.39 10.20 -4.03
CA MET A 7 -4.35 8.89 -4.72
C MET A 7 -5.71 8.17 -4.70
N GLU A 8 -6.58 8.49 -3.74
CA GLU A 8 -7.94 7.93 -3.63
C GLU A 8 -8.89 8.56 -4.65
N GLU A 9 -8.74 9.86 -4.89
CA GLU A 9 -9.67 10.66 -5.68
C GLU A 9 -9.35 10.68 -7.18
N ARG A 10 -8.09 10.49 -7.57
CA ARG A 10 -7.66 10.56 -8.98
C ARG A 10 -6.37 9.81 -9.26
N ARG A 11 -6.18 9.47 -10.53
CA ARG A 11 -4.92 8.91 -11.05
C ARG A 11 -3.80 9.94 -10.95
N LEU A 12 -2.66 9.57 -10.36
CA LEU A 12 -1.50 10.47 -10.30
C LEU A 12 -0.68 10.43 -11.61
N PRO A 13 0.10 11.51 -11.92
CA PRO A 13 1.01 11.50 -13.06
C PRO A 13 2.01 10.34 -12.99
N GLY A 14 2.24 9.66 -14.12
CA GLY A 14 3.17 8.53 -14.22
C GLY A 14 2.77 7.30 -13.38
N GLU A 15 1.51 7.21 -12.95
CA GLU A 15 1.05 6.12 -12.11
C GLU A 15 0.93 4.80 -12.89
N THR A 16 1.60 3.78 -12.34
CA THR A 16 1.47 2.38 -12.76
C THR A 16 0.48 1.67 -11.87
N GLU A 17 -0.24 0.70 -12.41
CA GLU A 17 -1.22 -0.12 -11.69
C GLU A 17 -0.91 -1.61 -11.89
N ALA A 18 -1.12 -2.40 -10.85
CA ALA A 18 -1.08 -3.85 -10.92
C ALA A 18 -2.19 -4.48 -10.08
N VAL A 19 -2.81 -5.52 -10.62
CA VAL A 19 -3.85 -6.30 -9.93
C VAL A 19 -3.50 -7.77 -10.00
N TRP A 20 -3.61 -8.48 -8.89
CA TRP A 20 -3.47 -9.94 -8.86
C TRP A 20 -4.26 -10.57 -7.72
N ASN A 21 -4.46 -11.89 -7.82
CA ASN A 21 -5.17 -12.68 -6.83
C ASN A 21 -4.29 -13.82 -6.32
N LEU A 22 -4.49 -14.20 -5.06
CA LEU A 22 -3.90 -15.38 -4.45
C LEU A 22 -5.00 -16.15 -3.70
N VAL A 23 -4.94 -17.47 -3.73
CA VAL A 23 -5.83 -18.32 -2.93
C VAL A 23 -5.01 -18.94 -1.80
N ARG A 24 -5.47 -18.79 -0.56
CA ARG A 24 -4.81 -19.30 0.65
C ARG A 24 -5.86 -19.74 1.65
N ASP A 25 -5.76 -20.97 2.16
CA ASP A 25 -6.56 -21.45 3.30
C ASP A 25 -8.07 -21.15 3.19
N GLY A 26 -8.66 -21.36 2.01
CA GLY A 26 -10.09 -21.10 1.78
C GLY A 26 -10.45 -19.62 1.55
N GLU A 27 -9.48 -18.72 1.53
CA GLU A 27 -9.64 -17.30 1.24
C GLU A 27 -9.14 -16.95 -0.16
N VAL A 28 -9.77 -15.94 -0.78
CA VAL A 28 -9.30 -15.26 -1.99
C VAL A 28 -8.79 -13.90 -1.60
N TRP A 29 -7.51 -13.65 -1.88
CA TRP A 29 -6.82 -12.41 -1.59
C TRP A 29 -6.61 -11.65 -2.90
N THR A 30 -7.31 -10.55 -3.09
CA THR A 30 -7.17 -9.65 -4.24
C THR A 30 -6.33 -8.46 -3.83
N TYR A 31 -5.26 -8.21 -4.58
CA TYR A 31 -4.39 -7.05 -4.41
C TYR A 31 -4.56 -6.11 -5.59
N ARG A 32 -4.70 -4.82 -5.30
CA ARG A 32 -4.61 -3.75 -6.29
C ARG A 32 -3.57 -2.75 -5.80
N VAL A 33 -2.59 -2.45 -6.65
CA VAL A 33 -1.46 -1.60 -6.29
C VAL A 33 -1.29 -0.51 -7.31
N TRP A 34 -1.13 0.71 -6.82
CA TRP A 34 -0.77 1.88 -7.59
C TRP A 34 0.56 2.40 -7.09
N ALA A 35 1.43 2.79 -8.02
CA ALA A 35 2.70 3.43 -7.69
C ALA A 35 2.94 4.61 -8.64
N SER A 36 3.25 5.77 -8.07
CA SER A 36 3.49 7.00 -8.82
C SER A 36 4.78 7.69 -8.36
N PRO A 37 5.58 8.25 -9.28
CA PRO A 37 6.71 9.11 -8.94
C PRO A 37 6.28 10.53 -8.54
N TYR A 38 5.00 10.88 -8.69
CA TYR A 38 4.49 12.18 -8.28
C TYR A 38 4.39 12.23 -6.76
N LEU A 39 5.27 13.00 -6.13
CA LEU A 39 5.32 13.19 -4.68
C LEU A 39 4.67 14.54 -4.32
N PRO A 40 3.53 14.52 -3.60
CA PRO A 40 2.96 15.71 -2.98
C PRO A 40 3.99 16.43 -2.10
N GLU A 41 3.83 17.73 -1.91
CA GLU A 41 4.80 18.54 -1.16
C GLU A 41 5.04 18.00 0.26
N GLU A 42 4.00 17.52 0.92
CA GLU A 42 4.04 16.97 2.27
C GLU A 42 4.81 15.63 2.33
N VAL A 43 4.98 14.96 1.19
CA VAL A 43 5.81 13.75 1.06
C VAL A 43 7.27 14.09 0.78
N ARG A 44 7.55 15.25 0.18
CA ARG A 44 8.93 15.69 -0.04
C ARG A 44 9.69 15.93 1.27
N ALA A 45 8.96 16.05 2.39
CA ALA A 45 9.53 16.05 3.73
C ALA A 45 10.24 14.74 4.12
N PHE A 46 10.04 13.63 3.38
CA PHE A 46 10.75 12.36 3.56
C PHE A 46 11.97 12.29 2.63
N PRO A 47 13.20 12.47 3.13
CA PRO A 47 14.39 12.50 2.30
C PRO A 47 14.56 11.19 1.52
N GLY A 48 14.84 11.32 0.22
CA GLY A 48 15.07 10.17 -0.65
C GLY A 48 13.81 9.44 -1.12
N ALA A 49 12.60 9.88 -0.76
CA ALA A 49 11.38 9.35 -1.38
C ALA A 49 11.41 9.62 -2.89
N ARG A 50 11.10 8.59 -3.68
CA ARG A 50 11.06 8.65 -5.16
C ARG A 50 9.73 8.17 -5.74
N GLN A 51 8.98 7.34 -5.01
CA GLN A 51 7.61 6.98 -5.37
C GLN A 51 6.73 6.84 -4.13
N VAL A 52 5.44 7.15 -4.31
CA VAL A 52 4.36 6.81 -3.40
C VAL A 52 3.64 5.56 -3.91
N VAL A 53 3.25 4.68 -2.99
CA VAL A 53 2.56 3.43 -3.26
C VAL A 53 1.26 3.38 -2.47
N ARG A 54 0.16 3.05 -3.14
CA ARG A 54 -1.12 2.66 -2.54
C ARG A 54 -1.36 1.20 -2.85
N MET A 55 -1.71 0.41 -1.84
CA MET A 55 -2.12 -0.98 -2.00
C MET A 55 -3.44 -1.21 -1.30
N GLU A 56 -4.41 -1.65 -2.07
CA GLU A 56 -5.63 -2.26 -1.57
C GLU A 56 -5.47 -3.77 -1.52
N ARG A 57 -5.98 -4.35 -0.43
CA ARG A 57 -6.10 -5.78 -0.26
C ARG A 57 -7.53 -6.08 0.15
N GLU A 58 -8.21 -6.89 -0.65
CA GLU A 58 -9.48 -7.51 -0.30
C GLU A 58 -9.22 -8.98 0.01
N VAL A 59 -9.71 -9.46 1.15
CA VAL A 59 -9.67 -10.87 1.54
C VAL A 59 -11.10 -11.35 1.66
N ARG A 60 -11.48 -12.32 0.83
CA ARG A 60 -12.80 -12.93 0.83
C ARG A 60 -12.71 -14.38 1.29
N HIS A 61 -13.38 -14.72 2.39
CA HIS A 61 -13.48 -16.09 2.85
C HIS A 61 -14.55 -16.85 2.04
N LYS A 62 -14.16 -17.94 1.36
CA LYS A 62 -15.06 -18.64 0.41
C LYS A 62 -16.24 -19.31 1.09
N GLY A 63 -16.06 -19.80 2.32
CA GLY A 63 -17.11 -20.54 3.04
C GLY A 63 -18.15 -19.65 3.73
N THR A 64 -17.74 -18.48 4.21
CA THR A 64 -18.62 -17.57 4.97
C THR A 64 -19.07 -16.37 4.15
N GLY A 65 -18.38 -16.08 3.04
CA GLY A 65 -18.59 -14.88 2.25
C GLY A 65 -18.07 -13.60 2.91
N GLU A 66 -17.45 -13.68 4.09
CA GLU A 66 -16.88 -12.54 4.80
C GLU A 66 -15.84 -11.85 3.92
N VAL A 67 -15.88 -10.51 3.88
CA VAL A 67 -14.94 -9.68 3.12
C VAL A 67 -14.26 -8.70 4.07
N ARG A 68 -12.92 -8.71 4.06
CA ARG A 68 -12.08 -7.74 4.77
C ARG A 68 -11.31 -6.92 3.77
N ARG A 69 -11.34 -5.59 3.90
CA ARG A 69 -10.57 -4.69 3.05
C ARG A 69 -9.54 -3.95 3.88
N THR A 70 -8.33 -3.86 3.35
CA THR A 70 -7.25 -3.08 3.94
C THR A 70 -6.68 -2.18 2.86
N VAL A 71 -6.56 -0.89 3.16
CA VAL A 71 -5.81 0.06 2.32
C VAL A 71 -4.52 0.39 3.03
N SER A 72 -3.40 0.27 2.33
CA SER A 72 -2.09 0.64 2.84
C SER A 72 -1.39 1.58 1.91
N TYR A 73 -0.63 2.48 2.50
CA TYR A 73 0.20 3.42 1.78
C TYR A 73 1.64 3.32 2.23
N ALA A 74 2.56 3.60 1.32
CA ALA A 74 3.98 3.62 1.62
C ALA A 74 4.78 4.54 0.71
N LEU A 75 5.96 4.92 1.21
CA LEU A 75 6.98 5.65 0.46
C LEU A 75 8.19 4.75 0.21
N THR A 76 8.80 4.89 -0.96
CA THR A 76 9.99 4.12 -1.34
C THR A 76 11.06 5.02 -1.94
N THR A 77 12.33 4.65 -1.75
CA THR A 77 13.49 5.27 -2.41
C THR A 77 13.72 4.72 -3.80
N LEU A 78 12.99 3.69 -4.22
CA LEU A 78 13.04 3.17 -5.58
C LEU A 78 12.29 4.13 -6.51
N GLY A 79 12.90 4.44 -7.66
CA GLY A 79 12.26 5.20 -8.72
C GLY A 79 11.50 4.27 -9.70
N PRO A 80 10.60 4.85 -10.51
CA PRO A 80 9.77 4.08 -11.46
C PRO A 80 10.60 3.31 -12.50
N GLU A 81 11.83 3.75 -12.77
CA GLU A 81 12.79 3.06 -13.63
C GLU A 81 13.33 1.76 -13.04
N VAL A 82 13.24 1.59 -11.71
CA VAL A 82 13.74 0.42 -10.98
C VAL A 82 12.61 -0.53 -10.59
N ALA A 83 11.47 0.02 -10.16
CA ALA A 83 10.33 -0.77 -9.67
C ALA A 83 8.97 -0.11 -9.96
N GLU A 84 8.18 -0.76 -10.81
CA GLU A 84 6.78 -0.43 -11.04
C GLU A 84 5.84 -1.06 -9.99
N ALA A 85 4.56 -0.70 -10.02
CA ALA A 85 3.54 -1.13 -9.06
C ALA A 85 3.52 -2.64 -8.77
N ARG A 86 3.68 -3.49 -9.79
CA ARG A 86 3.71 -4.94 -9.59
C ARG A 86 4.89 -5.40 -8.75
N ARG A 87 6.09 -4.89 -9.05
CA ARG A 87 7.33 -5.22 -8.34
C ARG A 87 7.29 -4.69 -6.91
N LEU A 88 6.87 -3.44 -6.74
CA LEU A 88 6.69 -2.82 -5.42
C LEU A 88 5.65 -3.58 -4.60
N GLY A 89 4.49 -3.88 -5.17
CA GLY A 89 3.42 -4.63 -4.55
C GLY A 89 3.84 -6.04 -4.10
N ALA A 90 4.56 -6.77 -4.94
CA ALA A 90 5.13 -8.08 -4.57
C ALA A 90 6.14 -7.96 -3.41
N SER A 91 6.97 -6.92 -3.40
CA SER A 91 7.85 -6.63 -2.27
C SER A 91 7.05 -6.30 -1.00
N PHE A 92 5.99 -5.47 -1.07
CA PHE A 92 5.13 -5.15 0.07
C PHE A 92 4.47 -6.38 0.69
N THR A 93 3.91 -7.27 -0.13
CA THR A 93 3.30 -8.51 0.37
C THR A 93 4.32 -9.43 1.05
N SER A 94 5.56 -9.47 0.56
CA SER A 94 6.67 -10.22 1.17
C SER A 94 7.21 -9.57 2.44
N PHE A 95 7.28 -8.23 2.48
CA PHE A 95 7.71 -7.46 3.63
C PHE A 95 6.70 -7.55 4.78
N TRP A 96 5.40 -7.57 4.49
CA TRP A 96 4.35 -7.76 5.48
C TRP A 96 4.33 -9.16 6.07
N ALA A 97 4.67 -10.19 5.28
CA ALA A 97 4.84 -11.54 5.79
C ALA A 97 6.07 -11.68 6.72
N LYS A 98 7.03 -10.74 6.63
CA LYS A 98 8.32 -10.79 7.35
C LYS A 98 8.55 -9.66 8.35
N GLY A 99 7.54 -8.82 8.62
CA GLY A 99 7.63 -7.72 9.60
C GLY A 99 8.64 -6.60 9.28
N LYS A 100 9.05 -6.43 8.01
CA LYS A 100 9.97 -5.35 7.59
C LYS A 100 9.18 -4.14 7.08
N THR A 101 9.65 -2.92 7.36
CA THR A 101 8.87 -1.70 7.20
C THR A 101 9.44 -0.78 6.10
N PRO A 102 8.59 -0.21 5.22
CA PRO A 102 9.00 0.88 4.31
C PRO A 102 9.41 2.15 5.06
N ILE A 103 9.92 3.15 4.34
CA ILE A 103 10.31 4.49 4.87
C ILE A 103 9.19 5.08 5.73
N ALA A 104 7.95 4.96 5.25
CA ALA A 104 6.75 5.28 6.01
C ALA A 104 5.62 4.33 5.58
N ARG A 105 4.72 4.00 6.51
CA ARG A 105 3.52 3.19 6.25
C ARG A 105 2.32 3.79 6.95
N LYS A 106 1.17 3.76 6.27
CA LYS A 106 -0.14 3.92 6.91
C LYS A 106 -1.03 2.78 6.44
N THR A 107 -1.67 2.07 7.35
CA THR A 107 -2.66 1.04 7.02
C THR A 107 -3.99 1.41 7.67
N THR A 108 -5.06 1.34 6.88
CA THR A 108 -6.43 1.53 7.35
C THR A 108 -7.19 0.26 7.02
N ASP A 109 -7.71 -0.41 8.04
CA ASP A 109 -8.64 -1.51 7.83
C ASP A 109 -10.04 -0.94 7.64
N HIS A 110 -10.68 -1.38 6.57
CA HIS A 110 -12.10 -1.21 6.32
C HIS A 110 -12.76 -2.57 6.59
N CYS A 111 -12.92 -2.85 7.88
CA CYS A 111 -13.99 -3.74 8.33
C CYS A 111 -15.21 -2.85 8.63
N PRO A 112 -16.44 -3.28 8.33
CA PRO A 112 -17.61 -2.62 8.90
C PRO A 112 -17.55 -2.75 10.44
N GLY A 113 -16.97 -1.75 11.13
CA GLY A 113 -16.94 -1.67 12.59
C GLY A 113 -15.60 -1.41 13.30
N SER A 114 -14.44 -1.24 12.64
CA SER A 114 -13.17 -0.99 13.35
C SER A 114 -12.38 0.20 12.83
N GLY A 115 -12.08 1.17 13.71
CA GLY A 115 -11.26 2.35 13.43
C GLY A 115 -9.79 2.02 13.19
N GLY A 116 -9.17 2.70 12.22
CA GLY A 116 -7.80 2.43 11.77
C GLY A 116 -6.72 2.76 12.83
N LEU A 117 -5.70 1.91 12.93
CA LEU A 117 -4.56 2.06 13.82
C LEU A 117 -3.32 2.57 13.08
N TYR A 118 -2.70 3.63 13.62
CA TYR A 118 -1.42 4.17 13.16
C TYR A 118 -0.26 3.55 13.97
N HIS A 119 0.83 3.19 13.30
CA HIS A 119 2.06 2.73 13.95
C HIS A 119 3.26 3.57 13.46
N PRO A 120 3.76 4.54 14.27
CA PRO A 120 4.99 5.25 13.96
C PRO A 120 6.23 4.37 14.21
N ASN A 121 7.30 4.60 13.43
CA ASN A 121 8.60 3.95 13.62
C ASN A 121 9.46 4.77 14.61
N PRO A 122 9.96 4.18 15.73
CA PRO A 122 10.87 4.87 16.64
C PRO A 122 12.34 4.90 16.19
N GLY A 123 12.71 4.28 15.06
CA GLY A 123 14.11 4.04 14.67
C GLY A 123 14.77 5.10 13.76
N GLY A 124 14.55 6.39 13.99
CA GLY A 124 15.28 7.46 13.30
C GLY A 124 16.34 8.09 14.20
N MET A 125 17.54 7.51 14.22
CA MET A 125 18.79 8.15 14.65
C MET A 125 19.83 7.94 13.55
#